data_AF-A0A3D5ZCM9-F1
#
_entry.id   AF-A0A3D5ZCM9-F1
#
_cell.length_a   1.000
_cell.length_b   1.000
_cell.length_c   1.000
_cell.angle_alpha   90.00
_cell.angle_beta   90.00
_cell.angle_gamma   90.00
#
_symmetry.space_group_name_H-M   'P 1'
#
loop_
_entity.id
_entity.type
_entity.pdbx_description
1 polymer ?
#
loop_
_entity_poly.entity_id
_entity_poly.type
_entity_poly.pdbx_seq_one_letter_code
_entity_poly.pdbx_strand_id
1 'polypeptide(L)'
;MKNLLLTVLAGVLTFNSFSQIPCLGGLAGGYPCENVDLLAHLTSAQLGGGEMNDIWGWTDPNGGNEYVMIGRDAGTSFVDISDPLDPIYLGVLPSHTSNSIWRDIKVYQNHAFIVSEANSHGMQVFDLTQLSSVTGAPVVFSETAFYGSFGRCHNIVINEASGFAYAVGSNTAGGGLHVIDISTPTSPVIAGLFSGEGYTHDAQVVNYIGPDTDYAGAEVAFACNEDNIAIIDVTDKTDIQGISLATYPNTFYTHQGWLTEDHKYFLANDELDEINGTGNTRTFIFDVQNLDAPFLLGTYTHSTAAIDHNLYVHEGYVYESNYRAGLRILESSDIASGNLSEVAFFDVYPASNSAQFNGSWSNYPFFSSGVVAVSHIEQGLFLLKPDIKTFYADADSDGFGDPLVSLEGFTSPSGYVDNNLDCDDTLTTVYIGAPGTGENIDNNCDGEVLGAELTAQCVADFNNDGTRNILDLSSLLGAFGCITDCSVDANDDGFTNVLDLSVFLGVFGVDCE
;
A
#
# COMPACT_ATOMS: atom_id res chain seq x y z
N MET A 1 -4.96 -70.80 -13.75
CA MET A 1 -5.88 -70.57 -12.62
C MET A 1 -5.79 -69.09 -12.26
N LYS A 2 -6.90 -68.36 -12.48
CA LYS A 2 -7.26 -67.00 -12.02
C LYS A 2 -6.19 -65.90 -12.12
N ASN A 3 -6.21 -65.16 -13.23
CA ASN A 3 -5.73 -63.78 -13.30
C ASN A 3 -6.73 -62.89 -12.53
N LEU A 4 -6.26 -62.26 -11.45
CA LEU A 4 -7.00 -61.25 -10.71
C LEU A 4 -6.70 -59.90 -11.37
N LEU A 5 -7.66 -59.35 -12.12
CA LEU A 5 -7.61 -57.93 -12.51
C LEU A 5 -7.84 -57.10 -11.25
N LEU A 6 -6.82 -56.37 -10.82
CA LEU A 6 -6.94 -55.33 -9.81
C LEU A 6 -7.30 -54.03 -10.53
N THR A 7 -8.55 -53.61 -10.44
CA THR A 7 -9.01 -52.30 -10.91
C THR A 7 -8.40 -51.23 -10.02
N VAL A 8 -7.47 -50.44 -10.56
CA VAL A 8 -6.95 -49.24 -9.90
C VAL A 8 -8.06 -48.19 -9.95
N LEU A 9 -8.68 -47.92 -8.80
CA LEU A 9 -9.59 -46.79 -8.62
C LEU A 9 -8.72 -45.53 -8.51
N ALA A 10 -8.62 -44.75 -9.59
CA ALA A 10 -8.01 -43.43 -9.55
C ALA A 10 -8.92 -42.53 -8.69
N GLY A 11 -8.47 -42.24 -7.46
CA GLY A 11 -9.08 -41.20 -6.64
C GLY A 11 -8.88 -39.86 -7.32
N VAL A 12 -9.96 -39.18 -7.66
CA VAL A 12 -9.94 -37.78 -8.07
C VAL A 12 -9.50 -36.98 -6.85
N LEU A 13 -8.25 -36.52 -6.84
CA LEU A 13 -7.77 -35.47 -5.95
C LEU A 13 -8.56 -34.21 -6.31
N THR A 14 -9.54 -33.86 -5.48
CA THR A 14 -10.16 -32.54 -5.52
C THR A 14 -9.12 -31.55 -5.01
N PHE A 15 -8.48 -30.84 -5.93
CA PHE A 15 -7.72 -29.63 -5.58
C PHE A 15 -8.75 -28.60 -5.11
N ASN A 16 -8.77 -28.29 -3.82
CA ASN A 16 -9.41 -27.08 -3.34
C ASN A 16 -8.47 -25.94 -3.73
N SER A 17 -8.72 -25.31 -4.87
CA SER A 17 -8.12 -24.03 -5.18
C SER A 17 -8.71 -23.00 -4.21
N PHE A 18 -7.92 -22.53 -3.25
CA PHE A 18 -8.29 -21.35 -2.47
C PHE A 18 -8.17 -20.15 -3.41
N SER A 19 -9.30 -19.49 -3.64
CA SER A 19 -9.36 -18.24 -4.39
C SER A 19 -9.37 -17.11 -3.38
N GLN A 20 -8.78 -15.97 -3.77
CA GLN A 20 -9.04 -14.68 -3.13
C GLN A 20 -10.53 -14.51 -2.89
N ILE A 21 -10.88 -13.99 -1.72
CA ILE A 21 -12.25 -13.67 -1.35
C ILE A 21 -12.41 -12.16 -1.43
N PRO A 22 -12.94 -11.65 -2.57
CA PRO A 22 -13.05 -10.22 -2.79
C PRO A 22 -14.05 -9.57 -1.84
N CYS A 23 -13.82 -8.31 -1.52
CA CYS A 23 -14.71 -7.46 -0.75
C CYS A 23 -15.90 -7.04 -1.61
N LEU A 24 -16.99 -7.81 -1.54
CA LEU A 24 -18.20 -7.57 -2.34
C LEU A 24 -19.38 -7.29 -1.43
N GLY A 25 -20.02 -6.13 -1.62
CA GLY A 25 -21.15 -5.70 -0.80
C GLY A 25 -20.79 -5.47 0.67
N GLY A 26 -19.54 -5.07 0.94
CA GLY A 26 -19.03 -4.77 2.27
C GLY A 26 -18.62 -6.00 3.10
N LEU A 27 -18.46 -7.17 2.47
CA LEU A 27 -18.06 -8.41 3.14
C LEU A 27 -17.03 -9.20 2.33
N ALA A 28 -16.02 -9.73 3.02
CA ALA A 28 -15.05 -10.69 2.51
C ALA A 28 -14.86 -11.81 3.54
N GLY A 29 -15.17 -13.05 3.18
CA GLY A 29 -15.02 -14.19 4.10
C GLY A 29 -15.89 -14.14 5.35
N GLY A 30 -16.94 -13.30 5.36
CA GLY A 30 -17.79 -13.05 6.53
C GLY A 30 -17.32 -11.89 7.42
N TYR A 31 -16.21 -11.24 7.08
CA TYR A 31 -15.69 -10.06 7.75
C TYR A 31 -16.15 -8.78 7.02
N PRO A 32 -16.59 -7.74 7.75
CA PRO A 32 -16.82 -6.42 7.18
C PRO A 32 -15.54 -5.86 6.55
N CYS A 33 -15.66 -5.30 5.36
CA CYS A 33 -14.54 -4.74 4.62
C CYS A 33 -14.99 -3.58 3.72
N GLU A 34 -14.03 -2.75 3.33
CA GLU A 34 -14.15 -1.76 2.27
C GLU A 34 -12.81 -1.69 1.55
N ASN A 35 -12.81 -1.94 0.23
CA ASN A 35 -11.62 -1.95 -0.64
C ASN A 35 -10.43 -2.80 -0.13
N VAL A 36 -10.68 -3.85 0.66
CA VAL A 36 -9.65 -4.80 1.11
C VAL A 36 -10.17 -6.23 0.99
N ASP A 37 -9.46 -7.03 0.21
CA ASP A 37 -9.78 -8.43 -0.02
C ASP A 37 -9.10 -9.34 1.00
N LEU A 38 -9.73 -10.49 1.28
CA LEU A 38 -9.13 -11.55 2.10
C LEU A 38 -8.41 -12.56 1.21
N LEU A 39 -7.11 -12.74 1.42
CA LEU A 39 -6.31 -13.74 0.72
C LEU A 39 -6.29 -15.06 1.49
N ALA A 40 -5.90 -15.02 2.76
CA ALA A 40 -5.82 -16.20 3.61
C ALA A 40 -5.96 -15.87 5.09
N HIS A 41 -6.33 -16.87 5.88
CA HIS A 41 -6.37 -16.82 7.34
C HIS A 41 -5.77 -18.09 7.93
N LEU A 42 -4.65 -17.97 8.65
CA LEU A 42 -4.09 -19.05 9.45
C LEU A 42 -4.47 -18.85 10.90
N THR A 43 -5.19 -19.81 11.46
CA THR A 43 -5.59 -19.78 12.87
C THR A 43 -4.38 -19.89 13.81
N SER A 44 -4.54 -19.42 15.06
CA SER A 44 -3.57 -19.67 16.14
C SER A 44 -3.08 -21.13 16.16
N ALA A 45 -4.01 -22.10 16.06
CA ALA A 45 -3.69 -23.52 16.09
C ALA A 45 -2.80 -23.97 14.91
N GLN A 46 -3.02 -23.42 13.72
CA GLN A 46 -2.19 -23.71 12.53
C GLN A 46 -0.79 -23.10 12.64
N LEU A 47 -0.67 -21.98 13.35
CA LEU A 47 0.60 -21.29 13.59
C LEU A 47 1.38 -21.85 14.79
N GLY A 48 0.83 -22.86 15.48
CA GLY A 48 1.43 -23.58 16.60
C GLY A 48 0.86 -23.24 17.99
N GLY A 49 -0.24 -22.49 18.08
CA GLY A 49 -1.05 -22.22 19.28
C GLY A 49 -0.78 -20.89 19.99
N GLY A 50 -1.39 -20.67 21.15
CA GLY A 50 -1.12 -19.48 21.97
C GLY A 50 -1.66 -18.17 21.41
N GLU A 51 -1.35 -17.07 22.09
CA GLU A 51 -1.71 -15.71 21.66
C GLU A 51 -0.60 -15.14 20.77
N MET A 52 -1.01 -14.35 19.78
CA MET A 52 -0.13 -13.66 18.84
C MET A 52 0.09 -12.22 19.30
N ASN A 53 1.24 -11.64 18.91
CA ASN A 53 1.58 -10.25 19.18
C ASN A 53 2.18 -9.61 17.92
N ASP A 54 3.32 -8.92 18.03
CA ASP A 54 3.95 -8.20 16.94
C ASP A 54 4.19 -9.05 15.69
N ILE A 55 4.28 -8.38 14.54
CA ILE A 55 4.43 -8.98 13.23
C ILE A 55 5.46 -8.19 12.42
N TRP A 56 6.28 -8.91 11.66
CA TRP A 56 7.17 -8.29 10.68
C TRP A 56 7.24 -9.13 9.41
N GLY A 57 7.77 -8.55 8.34
CA GLY A 57 7.95 -9.21 7.06
C GLY A 57 9.40 -9.19 6.59
N TRP A 58 9.71 -10.12 5.69
CA TRP A 58 10.99 -10.16 4.99
C TRP A 58 10.80 -10.74 3.59
N THR A 59 11.38 -10.07 2.60
CA THR A 59 11.47 -10.58 1.22
C THR A 59 12.88 -11.09 0.98
N ASP A 60 13.02 -12.35 0.57
CA ASP A 60 14.33 -12.93 0.26
C ASP A 60 14.94 -12.20 -0.94
N PRO A 61 16.06 -11.47 -0.78
CA PRO A 61 16.66 -10.71 -1.86
C PRO A 61 17.19 -11.60 -3.01
N ASN A 62 17.33 -12.91 -2.81
CA ASN A 62 17.80 -13.85 -3.83
C ASN A 62 16.65 -14.53 -4.58
N GLY A 63 15.54 -14.79 -3.89
CA GLY A 63 14.41 -15.58 -4.40
C GLY A 63 13.17 -14.77 -4.74
N GLY A 64 13.01 -13.59 -4.13
CA GLY A 64 11.77 -12.80 -4.19
C GLY A 64 10.63 -13.37 -3.34
N ASN A 65 10.87 -14.47 -2.61
CA ASN A 65 9.91 -15.09 -1.71
C ASN A 65 9.62 -14.16 -0.53
N GLU A 66 8.35 -14.06 -0.14
CA GLU A 66 7.91 -13.22 0.96
C GLU A 66 7.57 -14.07 2.18
N TYR A 67 8.03 -13.64 3.35
CA TYR A 67 7.89 -14.36 4.60
C TYR A 67 7.35 -13.45 5.69
N VAL A 68 6.38 -13.96 6.44
CA VAL A 68 5.84 -13.33 7.63
C VAL A 68 6.48 -13.96 8.86
N MET A 69 6.98 -13.11 9.75
CA MET A 69 7.38 -13.47 11.12
C MET A 69 6.29 -12.98 12.07
N ILE A 70 5.69 -13.89 12.81
CA ILE A 70 4.65 -13.57 13.77
C ILE A 70 5.08 -13.97 15.17
N GLY A 71 5.14 -13.00 16.06
CA GLY A 71 5.44 -13.25 17.46
C GLY A 71 4.25 -13.92 18.15
N ARG A 72 4.57 -14.83 19.06
CA ARG A 72 3.61 -15.64 19.83
C ARG A 72 4.06 -15.76 21.27
N ASP A 73 3.15 -16.14 22.16
CA ASP A 73 3.46 -16.35 23.58
C ASP A 73 4.70 -17.22 23.82
N ALA A 74 4.93 -18.26 23.01
CA ALA A 74 6.00 -19.24 23.17
C ALA A 74 7.22 -19.05 22.25
N GLY A 75 7.25 -18.05 21.37
CA GLY A 75 8.33 -17.84 20.42
C GLY A 75 7.89 -17.07 19.17
N THR A 76 8.61 -17.22 18.07
CA THR A 76 8.31 -16.59 16.78
C THR A 76 8.03 -17.64 15.72
N SER A 77 6.87 -17.56 15.08
CA SER A 77 6.49 -18.42 13.95
C SER A 77 6.89 -17.78 12.62
N PHE A 78 7.29 -18.61 11.67
CA PHE A 78 7.64 -18.19 10.31
C PHE A 78 6.67 -18.80 9.30
N VAL A 79 6.14 -17.97 8.40
CA VAL A 79 5.17 -18.36 7.38
C VAL A 79 5.69 -17.90 6.02
N ASP A 80 5.78 -18.82 5.07
CA ASP A 80 6.01 -18.49 3.66
C ASP A 80 4.69 -18.03 3.04
N ILE A 81 4.69 -16.83 2.47
CA ILE A 81 3.53 -16.22 1.81
C ILE A 81 3.79 -15.96 0.32
N SER A 82 4.80 -16.60 -0.27
CA SER A 82 5.14 -16.46 -1.70
C SER A 82 3.97 -16.84 -2.61
N ASP A 83 3.09 -17.73 -2.15
CA ASP A 83 1.72 -17.84 -2.62
C ASP A 83 0.78 -17.39 -1.47
N PRO A 84 0.28 -16.15 -1.47
CA PRO A 84 -0.49 -15.63 -0.35
C PRO A 84 -1.90 -16.23 -0.25
N LEU A 85 -2.34 -17.01 -1.25
CA LEU A 85 -3.59 -17.77 -1.20
C LEU A 85 -3.42 -19.17 -0.59
N ASP A 86 -2.18 -19.68 -0.54
CA ASP A 86 -1.83 -20.95 0.10
C ASP A 86 -0.57 -20.80 0.98
N PRO A 87 -0.62 -19.96 2.03
CA PRO A 87 0.53 -19.69 2.88
C PRO A 87 0.95 -20.92 3.69
N ILE A 88 2.26 -21.11 3.84
CA ILE A 88 2.85 -22.31 4.44
C ILE A 88 3.52 -21.96 5.76
N TYR A 89 3.00 -22.50 6.87
CA TYR A 89 3.66 -22.42 8.17
C TYR A 89 4.95 -23.27 8.18
N LEU A 90 6.11 -22.60 8.18
CA LEU A 90 7.42 -23.24 8.07
C LEU A 90 7.93 -23.80 9.38
N GLY A 91 7.60 -23.16 10.50
CA GLY A 91 8.13 -23.55 11.81
C GLY A 91 8.22 -22.42 12.81
N VAL A 92 8.86 -22.70 13.93
CA VAL A 92 8.95 -21.80 15.08
C VAL A 92 10.38 -21.71 15.61
N LEU A 93 10.81 -20.51 15.96
CA LEU A 93 11.93 -20.26 16.86
C LEU A 93 11.35 -20.14 18.29
N PRO A 94 11.60 -21.10 19.19
CA PRO A 94 11.12 -21.00 20.57
C PRO A 94 11.74 -19.81 21.30
N SER A 95 10.97 -19.25 22.25
CA SER A 95 11.46 -18.23 23.18
C SER A 95 12.78 -18.66 23.83
N HIS A 96 13.72 -17.72 23.97
CA HIS A 96 15.02 -17.99 24.59
C HIS A 96 14.88 -18.53 26.02
N THR A 97 13.90 -18.03 26.78
CA THR A 97 13.69 -18.42 28.19
C THR A 97 12.30 -18.99 28.47
N SER A 98 11.29 -18.13 28.49
CA SER A 98 9.94 -18.44 28.97
C SER A 98 8.89 -17.75 28.10
N ASN A 99 7.63 -18.13 28.29
CA ASN A 99 6.54 -17.52 27.53
C ASN A 99 6.29 -16.09 27.98
N SER A 100 5.97 -15.23 27.02
CA SER A 100 5.56 -13.85 27.20
C SER A 100 4.69 -13.45 26.01
N ILE A 101 3.59 -12.78 26.30
CA ILE A 101 2.69 -12.22 25.27
C ILE A 101 3.25 -10.95 24.65
N TRP A 102 4.36 -10.41 25.16
CA TRP A 102 5.06 -9.25 24.56
C TRP A 102 6.36 -9.70 23.92
N ARG A 103 6.44 -9.53 22.60
CA ARG A 103 7.61 -9.69 21.75
C ARG A 103 7.56 -8.65 20.66
N ASP A 104 8.74 -8.32 20.15
CA ASP A 104 8.89 -7.44 19.00
C ASP A 104 9.97 -8.01 18.07
N ILE A 105 9.76 -7.83 16.76
CA ILE A 105 10.58 -8.39 15.70
C ILE A 105 10.91 -7.29 14.72
N LYS A 106 12.20 -7.12 14.40
CA LYS A 106 12.65 -6.32 13.25
C LYS A 106 13.70 -7.07 12.45
N VAL A 107 13.87 -6.67 11.21
CA VAL A 107 14.82 -7.29 10.28
C VAL A 107 15.90 -6.32 9.88
N TYR A 108 17.12 -6.83 9.77
CA TYR A 108 18.23 -6.14 9.13
C TYR A 108 18.99 -7.12 8.26
N GLN A 109 19.16 -6.78 6.98
CA GLN A 109 19.68 -7.68 5.96
C GLN A 109 18.86 -8.98 5.93
N ASN A 110 19.50 -10.14 6.14
CA ASN A 110 18.81 -11.44 6.17
C ASN A 110 18.66 -12.01 7.60
N HIS A 111 18.60 -11.14 8.61
CA HIS A 111 18.47 -11.58 10.00
C HIS A 111 17.30 -10.91 10.70
N ALA A 112 16.50 -11.72 11.41
CA ALA A 112 15.51 -11.23 12.36
C ALA A 112 16.15 -11.03 13.73
N PHE A 113 15.85 -9.90 14.36
CA PHE A 113 16.25 -9.53 15.71
C PHE A 113 14.99 -9.49 16.57
N ILE A 114 14.94 -10.35 17.58
CA ILE A 114 13.71 -10.70 18.30
C ILE A 114 13.91 -10.44 19.79
N VAL A 115 13.09 -9.58 20.36
CA VAL A 115 13.10 -9.24 21.79
C VAL A 115 11.82 -9.67 22.49
N SER A 116 11.83 -9.66 23.82
CA SER A 116 10.66 -9.99 24.63
C SER A 116 10.78 -9.44 26.04
N GLU A 117 9.63 -9.18 26.67
CA GLU A 117 9.55 -8.90 28.11
C GLU A 117 9.78 -10.13 29.00
N ALA A 118 9.93 -11.33 28.42
CA ALA A 118 10.24 -12.52 29.17
C ALA A 118 11.54 -12.31 29.99
N ASN A 119 11.56 -12.82 31.23
CA ASN A 119 12.70 -12.58 32.11
C ASN A 119 13.98 -13.24 31.55
N SER A 120 15.06 -12.46 31.52
CA SER A 120 16.36 -12.86 30.95
C SER A 120 16.29 -13.32 29.48
N HIS A 121 15.31 -12.84 28.70
CA HIS A 121 15.17 -13.19 27.28
C HIS A 121 16.32 -12.72 26.42
N GLY A 122 16.82 -11.49 26.64
CA GLY A 122 17.78 -10.82 25.75
C GLY A 122 17.20 -10.58 24.35
N MET A 123 18.09 -10.55 23.35
CA MET A 123 17.72 -10.49 21.94
C MET A 123 18.24 -11.73 21.20
N GLN A 124 17.32 -12.46 20.58
CA GLN A 124 17.63 -13.57 19.69
C GLN A 124 17.91 -13.02 18.29
N VAL A 125 18.90 -13.60 17.60
CA VAL A 125 19.15 -13.31 16.18
C VAL A 125 18.91 -14.59 15.39
N PHE A 126 18.14 -14.51 14.31
CA PHE A 126 17.82 -15.64 13.45
C PHE A 126 18.14 -15.33 11.99
N ASP A 127 18.93 -16.19 11.35
CA ASP A 127 19.24 -16.10 9.91
C ASP A 127 18.05 -16.60 9.09
N LEU A 128 17.40 -15.66 8.41
CA LEU A 128 16.18 -15.87 7.62
C LEU A 128 16.44 -16.65 6.32
N THR A 129 17.69 -16.72 5.85
CA THR A 129 18.02 -17.54 4.67
C THR A 129 17.80 -19.04 4.90
N GLN A 130 17.69 -19.46 6.17
CA GLN A 130 17.33 -20.83 6.52
C GLN A 130 15.91 -21.20 6.07
N LEU A 131 14.99 -20.22 5.94
CA LEU A 131 13.58 -20.45 5.61
C LEU A 131 13.39 -21.05 4.21
N SER A 132 14.15 -20.57 3.21
CA SER A 132 14.07 -21.08 1.84
C SER A 132 14.60 -22.51 1.67
N SER A 133 15.32 -23.04 2.69
CA SER A 133 15.87 -24.39 2.68
C SER A 133 15.00 -25.44 3.37
N VAL A 134 13.84 -25.05 3.90
CA VAL A 134 12.97 -25.93 4.69
C VAL A 134 12.37 -27.03 3.80
N THR A 135 12.74 -28.29 4.08
CA THR A 135 12.08 -29.47 3.51
C THR A 135 11.43 -30.29 4.63
N GLY A 136 10.11 -30.20 4.78
CA GLY A 136 9.36 -30.94 5.82
C GLY A 136 8.90 -30.08 7.00
N ALA A 137 8.23 -28.97 6.70
CA ALA A 137 7.59 -28.12 7.70
C ALA A 137 6.50 -28.87 8.52
N PRO A 138 6.22 -28.46 9.78
CA PRO A 138 6.89 -27.39 10.51
C PRO A 138 8.22 -27.84 11.16
N VAL A 139 9.19 -26.92 11.22
CA VAL A 139 10.51 -27.12 11.85
C VAL A 139 10.58 -26.38 13.19
N VAL A 140 11.36 -26.91 14.14
CA VAL A 140 11.76 -26.17 15.34
C VAL A 140 13.16 -25.64 15.11
N PHE A 141 13.30 -24.33 14.98
CA PHE A 141 14.56 -23.64 14.74
C PHE A 141 15.33 -23.37 16.04
N SER A 142 16.62 -23.07 15.90
CA SER A 142 17.46 -22.51 16.96
C SER A 142 17.92 -21.11 16.55
N GLU A 143 18.13 -20.24 17.54
CA GLU A 143 18.73 -18.93 17.31
C GLU A 143 20.13 -19.06 16.70
N THR A 144 20.44 -18.19 15.74
CA THR A 144 21.75 -18.12 15.08
C THR A 144 22.77 -17.45 15.99
N ALA A 145 22.36 -16.42 16.72
CA ALA A 145 23.16 -15.75 17.73
C ALA A 145 22.27 -15.22 18.86
N PHE A 146 22.92 -14.82 19.95
CA PHE A 146 22.25 -14.31 21.15
C PHE A 146 22.98 -13.09 21.71
N TYR A 147 22.21 -12.05 22.02
CA TYR A 147 22.68 -10.85 22.69
C TYR A 147 22.07 -10.74 24.09
N GLY A 148 22.91 -10.95 25.11
CA GLY A 148 22.50 -10.99 26.51
C GLY A 148 22.83 -9.75 27.34
N SER A 149 23.08 -8.59 26.72
CA SER A 149 23.47 -7.36 27.46
C SER A 149 22.29 -6.64 28.12
N PHE A 150 21.06 -7.08 27.86
CA PHE A 150 19.86 -6.78 28.64
C PHE A 150 19.07 -8.07 28.88
N GLY A 151 18.14 -8.02 29.83
CA GLY A 151 17.32 -9.16 30.23
C GLY A 151 15.95 -9.15 29.57
N ARG A 152 15.12 -8.15 29.90
CA ARG A 152 13.79 -7.95 29.30
C ARG A 152 13.83 -6.70 28.43
N CYS A 153 13.04 -6.68 27.36
CA CYS A 153 12.95 -5.56 26.44
C CYS A 153 11.55 -5.53 25.83
N HIS A 154 10.94 -4.35 25.81
CA HIS A 154 9.57 -4.20 25.33
C HIS A 154 9.53 -4.25 23.81
N ASN A 155 10.37 -3.44 23.16
CA ASN A 155 10.37 -3.26 21.71
C ASN A 155 11.81 -3.12 21.17
N ILE A 156 12.01 -3.38 19.88
CA ILE A 156 13.26 -3.16 19.17
C ILE A 156 12.99 -2.37 17.89
N VAL A 157 13.81 -1.35 17.67
CA VAL A 157 13.75 -0.50 16.48
C VAL A 157 15.06 -0.65 15.72
N ILE A 158 15.02 -0.67 14.38
CA ILE A 158 16.23 -0.80 13.57
C ILE A 158 16.25 0.33 12.55
N ASN A 159 17.38 1.03 12.46
CA ASN A 159 17.69 1.83 11.30
C ASN A 159 18.57 1.01 10.36
N GLU A 160 17.96 0.49 9.30
CA GLU A 160 18.63 -0.39 8.34
C GLU A 160 19.75 0.34 7.57
N ALA A 161 19.65 1.65 7.40
CA ALA A 161 20.67 2.41 6.68
C ALA A 161 21.96 2.58 7.49
N SER A 162 21.86 2.65 8.82
CA SER A 162 23.01 2.82 9.72
C SER A 162 23.53 1.49 10.29
N GLY A 163 22.72 0.43 10.29
CA GLY A 163 23.08 -0.87 10.84
C GLY A 163 23.09 -0.89 12.37
N PHE A 164 22.23 -0.07 12.99
CA PHE A 164 22.02 -0.04 14.44
C PHE A 164 20.61 -0.48 14.81
N ALA A 165 20.52 -1.26 15.89
CA ALA A 165 19.29 -1.54 16.60
C ALA A 165 19.20 -0.74 17.90
N TYR A 166 17.99 -0.43 18.31
CA TYR A 166 17.65 0.35 19.49
C TYR A 166 16.63 -0.47 20.29
N ALA A 167 17.10 -1.10 21.36
CA ALA A 167 16.24 -1.80 22.30
C ALA A 167 15.64 -0.78 23.28
N VAL A 168 14.31 -0.70 23.33
CA VAL A 168 13.55 0.26 24.14
C VAL A 168 12.64 -0.46 25.12
N GLY A 169 12.28 0.22 26.22
CA GLY A 169 11.57 -0.40 27.35
C GLY A 169 12.37 -1.53 28.00
N SER A 170 13.69 -1.54 27.83
CA SER A 170 14.56 -2.57 28.39
C SER A 170 14.86 -2.32 29.86
N ASN A 171 15.35 -3.34 30.58
CA ASN A 171 15.85 -3.16 31.96
C ASN A 171 17.23 -2.48 32.04
N THR A 172 17.63 -1.76 30.99
CA THR A 172 18.85 -0.96 30.90
C THR A 172 18.49 0.45 30.46
N ALA A 173 19.40 1.42 30.59
CA ALA A 173 19.15 2.83 30.25
C ALA A 173 17.84 3.41 30.85
N GLY A 174 17.36 2.89 31.99
CA GLY A 174 16.10 3.32 32.59
C GLY A 174 14.85 3.06 31.74
N GLY A 175 14.93 2.20 30.71
CA GLY A 175 13.86 2.00 29.72
C GLY A 175 13.99 2.86 28.46
N GLY A 176 14.96 3.77 28.41
CA GLY A 176 15.28 4.54 27.20
C GLY A 176 16.02 3.73 26.15
N LEU A 177 16.88 4.38 25.36
CA LEU A 177 17.54 3.78 24.21
C LEU A 177 18.76 2.94 24.63
N HIS A 178 18.71 1.63 24.40
CA HIS A 178 19.88 0.77 24.39
C HIS A 178 20.33 0.55 22.96
N VAL A 179 21.44 1.15 22.56
CA VAL A 179 21.90 1.13 21.17
C VAL A 179 22.89 0.00 20.92
N ILE A 180 22.67 -0.75 19.85
CA ILE A 180 23.36 -1.99 19.51
C ILE A 180 23.85 -1.86 18.07
N ASP A 181 25.16 -2.01 17.85
CA ASP A 181 25.73 -2.20 16.52
C ASP A 181 25.40 -3.62 16.06
N ILE A 182 24.62 -3.72 14.98
CA ILE A 182 24.20 -4.97 14.36
C ILE A 182 24.80 -5.14 12.96
N SER A 183 25.77 -4.31 12.58
CA SER A 183 26.47 -4.37 11.28
C SER A 183 27.08 -5.76 11.00
N THR A 184 27.39 -6.51 12.06
CA THR A 184 27.67 -7.95 12.02
C THR A 184 26.55 -8.69 12.76
N PRO A 185 25.47 -9.14 12.08
CA PRO A 185 24.27 -9.67 12.73
C PRO A 185 24.51 -10.82 13.73
N THR A 186 25.52 -11.66 13.48
CA THR A 186 25.85 -12.81 14.33
C THR A 186 26.70 -12.45 15.56
N SER A 187 27.13 -11.20 15.68
CA SER A 187 27.95 -10.70 16.80
C SER A 187 27.58 -9.25 17.17
N PRO A 188 26.32 -9.00 17.57
CA PRO A 188 25.87 -7.66 17.97
C PRO A 188 26.63 -7.17 19.21
N VAL A 189 26.94 -5.87 19.25
CA VAL A 189 27.69 -5.25 20.36
C VAL A 189 27.02 -3.97 20.82
N ILE A 190 27.14 -3.66 22.12
CA ILE A 190 26.65 -2.39 22.64
C ILE A 190 27.41 -1.21 22.00
N ALA A 191 26.68 -0.20 21.55
CA ALA A 191 27.21 1.01 20.94
C ALA A 191 27.00 2.25 21.82
N GLY A 192 25.88 2.29 22.56
CA GLY A 192 25.47 3.47 23.32
C GLY A 192 24.32 3.17 24.28
N LEU A 193 24.13 4.05 25.27
CA LEU A 193 22.98 4.04 26.16
C LEU A 193 22.50 5.47 26.35
N PHE A 194 21.20 5.69 26.28
CA PHE A 194 20.59 6.99 26.52
C PHE A 194 19.35 6.87 27.40
N SER A 195 19.32 7.63 28.49
CA SER A 195 18.24 7.66 29.46
C SER A 195 17.75 9.08 29.72
N GLY A 196 18.07 10.04 28.85
CA GLY A 196 17.82 11.47 29.07
C GLY A 196 16.33 11.80 29.10
N GLU A 197 15.54 11.13 28.25
CA GLU A 197 14.10 11.41 28.07
C GLU A 197 13.17 10.37 28.73
N GLY A 198 13.71 9.55 29.64
CA GLY A 198 12.90 8.59 30.40
C GLY A 198 12.68 7.23 29.71
N TYR A 199 11.53 6.62 29.99
CA TYR A 199 11.13 5.34 29.41
C TYR A 199 10.64 5.55 27.98
N THR A 200 11.06 4.69 27.05
CA THR A 200 10.58 4.69 25.68
C THR A 200 9.83 3.39 25.42
N HIS A 201 8.57 3.50 25.02
CA HIS A 201 7.70 2.36 24.73
C HIS A 201 8.00 1.79 23.34
N ASP A 202 8.00 2.67 22.35
CA ASP A 202 8.31 2.40 20.94
C ASP A 202 9.05 3.62 20.36
N ALA A 203 9.72 3.46 19.23
CA ALA A 203 10.32 4.56 18.51
C ALA A 203 10.41 4.27 17.01
N GLN A 204 10.66 5.31 16.23
CA GLN A 204 11.18 5.19 14.87
C GLN A 204 12.53 5.89 14.81
N VAL A 205 13.54 5.22 14.26
CA VAL A 205 14.88 5.80 14.07
C VAL A 205 15.21 5.86 12.60
N VAL A 206 15.53 7.05 12.11
CA VAL A 206 15.73 7.31 10.68
C VAL A 206 17.00 8.12 10.43
N ASN A 207 17.59 7.93 9.26
CA ASN A 207 18.48 8.95 8.70
C ASN A 207 17.60 10.11 8.24
N TYR A 208 17.69 11.25 8.90
CA TYR A 208 16.76 12.36 8.70
C TYR A 208 16.94 12.99 7.31
N ILE A 209 15.86 13.01 6.52
CA ILE A 209 15.77 13.64 5.19
C ILE A 209 14.73 14.76 5.14
N GLY A 210 14.18 15.16 6.29
CA GLY A 210 13.16 16.19 6.38
C GLY A 210 13.72 17.60 6.14
N PRO A 211 12.86 18.63 6.20
CA PRO A 211 13.20 19.98 5.81
C PRO A 211 14.06 20.76 6.83
N ASP A 212 14.23 20.25 8.05
CA ASP A 212 15.04 20.91 9.07
C ASP A 212 16.54 20.83 8.73
N THR A 213 17.12 21.95 8.31
CA THR A 213 18.51 22.00 7.86
C THR A 213 19.53 21.84 8.98
N ASP A 214 19.14 22.07 10.23
CA ASP A 214 20.05 21.96 11.38
C ASP A 214 20.40 20.50 11.67
N TYR A 215 19.53 19.57 11.24
CA TYR A 215 19.67 18.12 11.42
C TYR A 215 19.85 17.35 10.10
N ALA A 216 20.20 18.05 9.00
CA ALA A 216 20.39 17.42 7.71
C ALA A 216 21.49 16.34 7.75
N GLY A 217 21.10 15.09 7.49
CA GLY A 217 22.00 13.93 7.54
C GLY A 217 22.30 13.39 8.94
N ALA A 218 21.63 13.91 9.98
CA ALA A 218 21.63 13.31 11.30
C ALA A 218 20.85 11.99 11.31
N GLU A 219 21.15 11.12 12.28
CA GLU A 219 20.30 10.00 12.62
C GLU A 219 19.43 10.42 13.82
N VAL A 220 18.11 10.40 13.63
CA VAL A 220 17.16 10.95 14.60
C VAL A 220 16.19 9.86 15.04
N ALA A 221 15.98 9.76 16.35
CA ALA A 221 14.97 8.90 16.96
C ALA A 221 13.75 9.74 17.35
N PHE A 222 12.57 9.28 16.94
CA PHE A 222 11.26 9.76 17.37
C PHE A 222 10.68 8.73 18.32
N ALA A 223 10.78 8.99 19.62
CA ALA A 223 10.50 8.04 20.69
C ALA A 223 9.16 8.35 21.37
N CYS A 224 8.27 7.36 21.44
CA CYS A 224 6.98 7.45 22.13
C CYS A 224 7.18 7.02 23.59
N ASN A 225 7.10 7.98 24.51
CA ASN A 225 7.57 7.83 25.89
C ASN A 225 6.42 7.74 26.92
N GLU A 226 5.27 7.19 26.54
CA GLU A 226 4.04 7.09 27.36
C GLU A 226 3.38 8.45 27.69
N ASP A 227 4.13 9.53 27.85
CA ASP A 227 3.63 10.86 28.22
C ASP A 227 3.95 11.98 27.20
N ASN A 228 4.81 11.69 26.22
CA ASN A 228 5.21 12.62 25.16
C ASN A 228 5.89 11.88 23.99
N ILE A 229 6.20 12.65 22.93
CA ILE A 229 7.13 12.22 21.87
C ILE A 229 8.46 12.92 22.08
N ALA A 230 9.53 12.16 22.32
CA ALA A 230 10.88 12.69 22.42
C ALA A 230 11.58 12.61 21.06
N ILE A 231 12.14 13.72 20.60
CA ILE A 231 12.98 13.79 19.41
C ILE A 231 14.44 13.83 19.87
N ILE A 232 15.26 12.89 19.42
CA ILE A 232 16.59 12.63 19.96
C ILE A 232 17.60 12.50 18.81
N ASP A 233 18.69 13.26 18.85
CA ASP A 233 19.84 13.06 17.98
C ASP A 233 20.64 11.85 18.48
N VAL A 234 20.62 10.79 17.69
CA VAL A 234 21.34 9.55 17.98
C VAL A 234 22.55 9.38 17.07
N THR A 235 22.98 10.40 16.33
CA THR A 235 24.08 10.33 15.35
C THR A 235 25.37 9.81 16.00
N ASP A 236 25.84 10.46 17.07
CA ASP A 236 26.94 9.98 17.89
C ASP A 236 26.40 9.05 18.98
N LYS A 237 26.58 7.74 18.79
CA LYS A 237 26.12 6.69 19.71
C LYS A 237 26.74 6.82 21.11
N THR A 238 27.85 7.53 21.25
CA THR A 238 28.55 7.76 22.52
C THR A 238 28.15 9.07 23.21
N ASP A 239 27.46 9.96 22.49
CA ASP A 239 27.01 11.27 22.96
C ASP A 239 25.62 11.60 22.41
N ILE A 240 24.64 10.76 22.75
CA ILE A 240 23.24 10.91 22.34
C ILE A 240 22.63 12.10 23.09
N GLN A 241 21.91 12.97 22.36
CA GLN A 241 21.35 14.21 22.90
C GLN A 241 19.86 14.33 22.55
N GLY A 242 19.04 14.69 23.55
CA GLY A 242 17.67 15.10 23.29
C GLY A 242 17.64 16.41 22.51
N ILE A 243 16.76 16.50 21.51
CA ILE A 243 16.51 17.72 20.72
C ILE A 243 15.34 18.46 21.35
N SER A 244 14.18 17.83 21.40
CA SER A 244 12.95 18.44 21.90
C SER A 244 11.92 17.39 22.35
N LEU A 245 10.85 17.87 22.97
CA LEU A 245 9.70 17.05 23.36
C LEU A 245 8.44 17.63 22.72
N ALA A 246 7.74 16.81 21.93
CA ALA A 246 6.39 17.09 21.45
C ALA A 246 5.37 16.63 22.50
N THR A 247 4.50 17.55 22.92
CA THR A 247 3.42 17.27 23.89
C THR A 247 2.07 17.65 23.31
N TYR A 248 1.02 17.04 23.83
CA TYR A 248 -0.36 17.23 23.37
C TYR A 248 -1.35 17.17 24.55
N PRO A 249 -2.57 17.70 24.42
CA PRO A 249 -3.53 17.66 25.52
C PRO A 249 -4.16 16.28 25.68
N ASN A 250 -4.47 15.91 26.94
CA ASN A 250 -5.09 14.64 27.30
C ASN A 250 -4.26 13.41 26.89
N THR A 251 -2.95 13.48 27.11
CA THR A 251 -2.05 12.34 26.97
C THR A 251 -2.30 11.32 28.09
N PHE A 252 -2.39 10.04 27.72
CA PHE A 252 -2.54 8.94 28.67
C PHE A 252 -1.46 7.88 28.50
N TYR A 253 -1.14 7.49 27.27
CA TYR A 253 -0.12 6.52 26.93
C TYR A 253 0.34 6.67 25.47
N THR A 254 1.22 7.65 25.19
CA THR A 254 1.86 7.80 23.87
C THR A 254 2.60 6.50 23.51
N HIS A 255 2.00 5.74 22.60
CA HIS A 255 2.30 4.31 22.46
C HIS A 255 3.30 4.03 21.34
N GLN A 256 2.95 4.41 20.12
CA GLN A 256 3.72 4.17 18.91
C GLN A 256 3.43 5.28 17.89
N GLY A 257 4.37 5.50 16.97
CA GLY A 257 4.19 6.42 15.87
C GLY A 257 5.16 6.20 14.72
N TRP A 258 4.89 6.87 13.60
CA TRP A 258 5.63 6.73 12.36
C TRP A 258 5.63 8.04 11.55
N LEU A 259 6.76 8.35 10.92
CA LEU A 259 6.95 9.49 10.05
C LEU A 259 6.28 9.27 8.69
N THR A 260 5.84 10.37 8.08
CA THR A 260 5.66 10.41 6.62
C THR A 260 6.99 10.21 5.90
N GLU A 261 6.96 9.72 4.67
CA GLU A 261 8.16 9.39 3.89
C GLU A 261 9.09 10.58 3.63
N ASP A 262 8.53 11.80 3.68
CA ASP A 262 9.29 13.06 3.55
C ASP A 262 9.75 13.63 4.91
N HIS A 263 9.50 12.91 6.00
CA HIS A 263 9.85 13.23 7.39
C HIS A 263 9.35 14.61 7.86
N LYS A 264 8.25 15.11 7.27
CA LYS A 264 7.63 16.38 7.68
C LYS A 264 6.64 16.23 8.81
N TYR A 265 5.95 15.09 8.87
CA TYR A 265 4.91 14.84 9.86
C TYR A 265 5.17 13.52 10.56
N PHE A 266 4.87 13.48 11.85
CA PHE A 266 4.91 12.27 12.67
C PHE A 266 3.49 11.97 13.13
N LEU A 267 3.01 10.76 12.83
CA LEU A 267 1.71 10.28 13.28
C LEU A 267 1.92 9.42 14.52
N ALA A 268 1.10 9.59 15.54
CA ALA A 268 1.19 8.80 16.77
C ALA A 268 -0.17 8.47 17.35
N ASN A 269 -0.22 7.37 18.08
CA ASN A 269 -1.39 6.84 18.76
C ASN A 269 -1.23 6.90 20.29
N ASP A 270 -2.35 7.01 21.02
CA ASP A 270 -2.40 7.07 22.48
C ASP A 270 -3.31 5.96 23.03
N GLU A 271 -2.72 4.80 23.33
CA GLU A 271 -3.41 3.51 23.53
C GLU A 271 -4.41 3.50 24.71
N LEU A 272 -4.40 4.53 25.56
CA LEU A 272 -5.28 4.63 26.72
C LEU A 272 -6.31 5.75 26.61
N ASP A 273 -6.37 6.46 25.49
CA ASP A 273 -7.17 7.66 25.34
C ASP A 273 -8.67 7.38 25.10
N GLU A 274 -9.04 6.21 24.57
CA GLU A 274 -10.44 5.83 24.38
C GLU A 274 -11.05 5.31 25.67
N ILE A 275 -10.21 4.80 26.57
CA ILE A 275 -10.62 4.35 27.91
C ILE A 275 -10.74 5.55 28.86
N ASN A 276 -9.78 6.48 28.83
CA ASN A 276 -9.66 7.55 29.82
C ASN A 276 -10.12 8.92 29.33
N GLY A 277 -10.31 9.09 28.03
CA GLY A 277 -10.54 10.38 27.36
C GLY A 277 -11.82 10.43 26.53
N THR A 278 -11.67 10.63 25.22
CA THR A 278 -12.73 11.07 24.29
C THR A 278 -13.71 9.98 23.89
N GLY A 279 -13.30 8.71 23.99
CA GLY A 279 -14.14 7.54 23.75
C GLY A 279 -14.20 7.04 22.31
N ASN A 280 -13.65 7.77 21.34
CA ASN A 280 -13.44 7.31 19.96
C ASN A 280 -11.93 7.21 19.69
N THR A 281 -11.56 6.27 18.80
CA THR A 281 -10.18 6.06 18.34
C THR A 281 -9.60 7.32 17.71
N ARG A 282 -8.35 7.67 18.01
CA ARG A 282 -7.70 8.89 17.49
C ARG A 282 -6.30 8.64 16.96
N THR A 283 -5.90 9.43 15.97
CA THR A 283 -4.53 9.48 15.46
C THR A 283 -4.06 10.92 15.52
N PHE A 284 -2.95 11.18 16.21
CA PHE A 284 -2.38 12.51 16.40
C PHE A 284 -1.37 12.81 15.30
N ILE A 285 -1.44 14.02 14.73
CA ILE A 285 -0.57 14.45 13.64
C ILE A 285 0.31 15.57 14.16
N PHE A 286 1.61 15.33 14.22
CA PHE A 286 2.60 16.32 14.63
C PHE A 286 3.33 16.88 13.42
N ASP A 287 3.45 18.20 13.34
CA ASP A 287 4.40 18.85 12.45
C ASP A 287 5.79 18.78 13.09
N VAL A 288 6.74 18.16 12.38
CA VAL A 288 8.13 17.97 12.79
C VAL A 288 9.10 18.56 11.77
N GLN A 289 8.65 19.55 10.99
CA GLN A 289 9.50 20.25 10.02
C GLN A 289 10.55 21.14 10.68
N ASN A 290 10.37 21.44 11.97
CA ASN A 290 11.36 22.03 12.86
C ASN A 290 11.48 21.11 14.08
N LEU A 291 12.57 20.35 14.16
CA LEU A 291 12.78 19.34 15.20
C LEU A 291 12.99 19.98 16.57
N ASP A 292 13.44 21.23 16.67
CA ASP A 292 13.56 21.95 17.94
C ASP A 292 12.20 22.38 18.52
N ALA A 293 11.17 22.46 17.69
CA ALA A 293 9.85 22.98 18.08
C ALA A 293 8.69 22.23 17.40
N PRO A 294 8.56 20.91 17.59
CA PRO A 294 7.45 20.15 17.05
C PRO A 294 6.15 20.55 17.73
N PHE A 295 5.03 20.46 17.01
CA PHE A 295 3.72 20.78 17.57
C PHE A 295 2.61 19.91 16.98
N LEU A 296 1.54 19.72 17.76
CA LEU A 296 0.33 19.04 17.29
C LEU A 296 -0.35 19.87 16.20
N LEU A 297 -0.33 19.38 14.97
CA LEU A 297 -0.96 20.00 13.80
C LEU A 297 -2.45 19.69 13.74
N GLY A 298 -2.82 18.43 14.00
CA GLY A 298 -4.19 17.95 13.87
C GLY A 298 -4.43 16.64 14.62
N THR A 299 -5.69 16.22 14.65
CA THR A 299 -6.08 14.94 15.24
C THR A 299 -7.19 14.36 14.38
N TYR A 300 -6.94 13.18 13.82
CA TYR A 300 -7.97 12.39 13.18
C TYR A 300 -8.78 11.64 14.24
N THR A 301 -10.08 11.51 14.04
CA THR A 301 -10.97 10.78 14.96
C THR A 301 -11.80 9.80 14.14
N HIS A 302 -11.65 8.51 14.43
CA HIS A 302 -12.38 7.47 13.72
C HIS A 302 -13.87 7.46 14.10
N SER A 303 -14.62 6.74 13.28
CA SER A 303 -16.01 6.39 13.57
C SER A 303 -16.14 5.31 14.66
N THR A 304 -15.05 4.63 15.02
CA THR A 304 -15.00 3.53 16.01
C THR A 304 -14.56 4.01 17.39
N ALA A 305 -14.84 3.17 18.39
CA ALA A 305 -14.45 3.37 19.79
C ALA A 305 -13.45 2.28 20.26
N ALA A 306 -12.77 1.63 19.31
CA ALA A 306 -11.73 0.66 19.61
C ALA A 306 -10.48 1.40 20.09
N ILE A 307 -9.57 0.69 20.74
CA ILE A 307 -8.29 1.27 21.15
C ILE A 307 -7.42 1.42 19.91
N ASP A 308 -6.84 2.60 19.70
CA ASP A 308 -5.76 2.82 18.76
C ASP A 308 -4.52 2.00 19.16
N HIS A 309 -3.63 1.67 18.21
CA HIS A 309 -2.42 0.92 18.56
C HIS A 309 -1.30 1.17 17.56
N ASN A 310 -0.89 0.17 16.77
CA ASN A 310 0.21 0.29 15.84
C ASN A 310 -0.23 0.86 14.50
N LEU A 311 0.51 1.87 14.02
CA LEU A 311 0.37 2.45 12.70
C LEU A 311 1.70 2.47 11.92
N TYR A 312 1.59 2.38 10.60
CA TYR A 312 2.74 2.47 9.69
C TYR A 312 2.36 3.29 8.46
N VAL A 313 3.23 4.22 8.06
CA VAL A 313 3.05 4.98 6.83
C VAL A 313 3.77 4.26 5.69
N HIS A 314 3.05 4.04 4.59
CA HIS A 314 3.60 3.47 3.37
C HIS A 314 2.85 3.97 2.14
N GLU A 315 3.60 4.54 1.19
CA GLU A 315 3.11 5.02 -0.10
C GLU A 315 1.95 6.02 0.02
N GLY A 316 2.05 6.93 0.99
CA GLY A 316 1.03 7.96 1.22
C GLY A 316 -0.23 7.48 1.97
N TYR A 317 -0.25 6.23 2.43
CA TYR A 317 -1.31 5.67 3.27
C TYR A 317 -0.79 5.37 4.68
N VAL A 318 -1.70 5.44 5.66
CA VAL A 318 -1.46 5.09 7.06
C VAL A 318 -2.23 3.81 7.36
N TYR A 319 -1.50 2.72 7.63
CA TYR A 319 -2.04 1.41 7.93
C TYR A 319 -2.07 1.19 9.44
N GLU A 320 -3.27 1.09 10.01
CA GLU A 320 -3.47 1.06 11.46
C GLU A 320 -4.12 -0.24 11.91
N SER A 321 -3.60 -0.81 12.98
CA SER A 321 -4.14 -1.99 13.66
C SER A 321 -4.85 -1.57 14.93
N ASN A 322 -6.14 -1.20 14.85
CA ASN A 322 -6.87 -0.64 16.00
C ASN A 322 -7.62 -1.73 16.75
N TYR A 323 -6.91 -2.69 17.37
CA TYR A 323 -7.47 -3.80 18.15
C TYR A 323 -8.79 -4.37 17.58
N ARG A 324 -9.91 -4.04 18.22
CA ARG A 324 -11.25 -4.52 17.89
C ARG A 324 -11.86 -3.92 16.63
N ALA A 325 -11.29 -2.86 16.08
CA ALA A 325 -11.68 -2.29 14.79
C ALA A 325 -10.88 -2.87 13.62
N GLY A 326 -9.89 -3.74 13.87
CA GLY A 326 -9.10 -4.40 12.83
C GLY A 326 -8.18 -3.46 12.07
N LEU A 327 -7.96 -3.76 10.78
CA LEU A 327 -7.13 -2.95 9.90
C LEU A 327 -7.92 -1.73 9.41
N ARG A 328 -7.35 -0.54 9.59
CA ARG A 328 -7.83 0.72 9.02
C ARG A 328 -6.76 1.30 8.10
N ILE A 329 -7.16 1.88 6.98
CA ILE A 329 -6.25 2.49 6.01
C ILE A 329 -6.72 3.92 5.78
N LEU A 330 -5.88 4.87 6.16
CA LEU A 330 -6.12 6.29 5.98
C LEU A 330 -5.26 6.84 4.85
N GLU A 331 -5.79 7.77 4.07
CA GLU A 331 -5.02 8.55 3.10
C GLU A 331 -4.43 9.81 3.77
N SER A 332 -3.17 10.12 3.45
CA SER A 332 -2.41 11.24 4.03
C SER A 332 -2.20 12.44 3.09
N SER A 333 -2.91 12.50 1.96
CA SER A 333 -2.73 13.55 0.94
C SER A 333 -3.03 14.97 1.44
N ASP A 334 -3.92 15.15 2.43
CA ASP A 334 -4.24 16.43 3.09
C ASP A 334 -3.60 16.58 4.49
N ILE A 335 -2.54 15.82 4.79
CA ILE A 335 -1.91 15.83 6.12
C ILE A 335 -1.32 17.20 6.49
N ALA A 336 -0.89 17.99 5.50
CA ALA A 336 -0.40 19.36 5.71
C ALA A 336 -1.46 20.31 6.29
N SER A 337 -2.74 20.01 6.10
CA SER A 337 -3.87 20.72 6.71
C SER A 337 -4.26 20.14 8.07
N GLY A 338 -3.57 19.10 8.55
CA GLY A 338 -3.88 18.37 9.78
C GLY A 338 -5.02 17.37 9.63
N ASN A 339 -5.29 16.89 8.41
CA ASN A 339 -6.39 15.99 8.11
C ASN A 339 -5.90 14.64 7.56
N LEU A 340 -6.66 13.59 7.86
CA LEU A 340 -6.57 12.25 7.27
C LEU A 340 -7.98 11.81 6.87
N SER A 341 -8.10 10.84 5.96
CA SER A 341 -9.39 10.28 5.55
C SER A 341 -9.33 8.75 5.47
N GLU A 342 -10.25 8.03 6.11
CA GLU A 342 -10.35 6.57 5.94
C GLU A 342 -10.84 6.23 4.52
N VAL A 343 -10.07 5.40 3.82
CA VAL A 343 -10.30 5.03 2.41
C VAL A 343 -10.51 3.52 2.21
N ALA A 344 -10.11 2.72 3.20
CA ALA A 344 -10.28 1.27 3.19
C ALA A 344 -10.21 0.70 4.61
N PHE A 345 -10.84 -0.45 4.83
CA PHE A 345 -10.73 -1.18 6.09
C PHE A 345 -10.98 -2.67 5.93
N PHE A 346 -10.50 -3.45 6.90
CA PHE A 346 -10.87 -4.85 7.08
C PHE A 346 -11.04 -5.17 8.57
N ASP A 347 -12.28 -5.43 8.98
CA ASP A 347 -12.62 -5.68 10.38
C ASP A 347 -12.41 -7.16 10.72
N VAL A 348 -11.22 -7.48 11.25
CA VAL A 348 -10.88 -8.83 11.73
C VAL A 348 -11.57 -9.19 13.06
N TYR A 349 -12.33 -8.28 13.70
CA TYR A 349 -13.07 -8.50 14.95
C TYR A 349 -14.53 -7.96 14.86
N PRO A 350 -15.39 -8.53 14.02
CA PRO A 350 -16.74 -7.98 13.74
C PRO A 350 -17.72 -8.02 14.93
N ALA A 351 -17.34 -8.65 16.04
CA ALA A 351 -18.21 -8.85 17.18
C ALA A 351 -18.41 -7.56 18.02
N SER A 352 -17.46 -6.62 18.00
CA SER A 352 -17.51 -5.44 18.85
C SER A 352 -16.43 -4.42 18.47
N ASN A 353 -16.72 -3.13 18.58
CA ASN A 353 -15.74 -2.02 18.48
C ASN A 353 -15.49 -1.33 19.83
N SER A 354 -15.69 -1.99 20.97
CA SER A 354 -15.47 -1.36 22.28
C SER A 354 -13.99 -1.30 22.64
N ALA A 355 -13.55 -0.26 23.36
CA ALA A 355 -12.19 -0.10 23.84
C ALA A 355 -11.70 -1.27 24.72
N GLN A 356 -11.02 -2.25 24.11
CA GLN A 356 -10.49 -3.48 24.72
C GLN A 356 -9.29 -4.00 23.92
N PHE A 357 -8.28 -4.55 24.60
CA PHE A 357 -6.98 -4.98 24.06
C PHE A 357 -6.99 -6.35 23.35
N ASN A 358 -8.07 -6.69 22.65
CA ASN A 358 -8.14 -7.93 21.87
C ASN A 358 -8.53 -7.62 20.42
N GLY A 359 -8.16 -8.48 19.48
CA GLY A 359 -8.29 -8.18 18.04
C GLY A 359 -6.93 -8.07 17.36
N SER A 360 -6.79 -7.10 16.44
CA SER A 360 -5.54 -6.86 15.71
C SER A 360 -4.46 -6.27 16.62
N TRP A 361 -3.27 -6.87 16.66
CA TRP A 361 -2.12 -6.34 17.39
C TRP A 361 -1.28 -5.44 16.48
N SER A 362 -0.89 -5.90 15.31
CA SER A 362 -0.07 -5.12 14.38
C SER A 362 -0.34 -5.52 12.93
N ASN A 363 0.22 -4.75 12.01
CA ASN A 363 0.18 -5.00 10.57
C ASN A 363 1.57 -4.80 9.95
N TYR A 364 1.81 -5.42 8.80
CA TYR A 364 3.00 -5.21 7.99
C TYR A 364 2.57 -4.94 6.54
N PRO A 365 2.64 -3.66 6.09
CA PRO A 365 2.17 -3.26 4.76
C PRO A 365 3.26 -3.19 3.69
N PHE A 366 4.51 -3.52 4.00
CA PHE A 366 5.67 -3.21 3.14
C PHE A 366 6.05 -4.30 2.12
N PHE A 367 5.19 -5.29 1.88
CA PHE A 367 5.48 -6.32 0.87
C PHE A 367 5.29 -5.76 -0.54
N SER A 368 6.24 -6.07 -1.43
CA SER A 368 6.19 -5.66 -2.85
C SER A 368 5.02 -6.28 -3.61
N SER A 369 4.51 -7.42 -3.14
CA SER A 369 3.27 -8.00 -3.65
C SER A 369 2.03 -7.17 -3.31
N GLY A 370 2.16 -6.15 -2.46
CA GLY A 370 1.08 -5.35 -1.86
C GLY A 370 0.19 -6.14 -0.91
N VAL A 371 0.65 -7.29 -0.39
CA VAL A 371 -0.01 -8.01 0.69
C VAL A 371 0.20 -7.25 2.00
N VAL A 372 -0.88 -7.06 2.76
CA VAL A 372 -0.81 -6.57 4.13
C VAL A 372 -1.01 -7.75 5.07
N ALA A 373 0.01 -8.08 5.86
CA ALA A 373 -0.10 -9.11 6.88
C ALA A 373 -0.59 -8.50 8.18
N VAL A 374 -1.60 -9.08 8.83
CA VAL A 374 -2.18 -8.57 10.08
C VAL A 374 -2.16 -9.66 11.13
N SER A 375 -1.53 -9.38 12.28
CA SER A 375 -1.60 -10.26 13.44
C SER A 375 -2.86 -9.96 14.24
N HIS A 376 -3.59 -11.02 14.59
CA HIS A 376 -4.72 -10.96 15.50
C HIS A 376 -4.41 -11.83 16.72
N ILE A 377 -4.53 -11.25 17.92
CA ILE A 377 -4.11 -11.84 19.20
C ILE A 377 -4.64 -13.26 19.40
N GLU A 378 -5.94 -13.46 19.19
CA GLU A 378 -6.59 -14.76 19.40
C GLU A 378 -6.73 -15.58 18.13
N GLN A 379 -6.88 -14.92 16.97
CA GLN A 379 -7.32 -15.59 15.75
C GLN A 379 -6.21 -15.90 14.76
N GLY A 380 -5.00 -15.36 14.91
CA GLY A 380 -3.85 -15.76 14.10
C GLY A 380 -3.47 -14.72 13.05
N LEU A 381 -3.05 -15.19 11.88
CA LEU A 381 -2.53 -14.36 10.80
C LEU A 381 -3.58 -14.20 9.72
N PHE A 382 -3.90 -12.94 9.40
CA PHE A 382 -4.69 -12.59 8.23
C PHE A 382 -3.75 -12.04 7.14
N LEU A 383 -3.88 -12.54 5.92
CA LEU A 383 -3.25 -11.97 4.74
C LEU A 383 -4.32 -11.25 3.93
N LEU A 384 -4.13 -9.95 3.75
CA LEU A 384 -5.10 -9.05 3.15
C LEU A 384 -4.50 -8.38 1.90
N LYS A 385 -5.36 -7.97 0.98
CA LYS A 385 -4.95 -7.26 -0.23
C LYS A 385 -5.79 -6.00 -0.39
N PRO A 386 -5.24 -4.81 -0.11
CA PRO A 386 -5.89 -3.56 -0.47
C PRO A 386 -6.13 -3.50 -1.99
N ASP A 387 -7.36 -3.19 -2.41
CA ASP A 387 -7.78 -3.06 -3.80
C ASP A 387 -7.49 -1.64 -4.31
N ILE A 388 -6.21 -1.34 -4.46
CA ILE A 388 -5.73 -0.09 -5.05
C ILE A 388 -5.90 -0.17 -6.57
N LYS A 389 -6.60 0.80 -7.14
CA LYS A 389 -6.91 0.89 -8.57
C LYS A 389 -6.13 2.01 -9.22
N THR A 390 -5.82 1.84 -10.49
CA THR A 390 -5.31 2.91 -11.34
C THR A 390 -6.48 3.68 -11.93
N PHE A 391 -6.48 5.01 -11.74
CA PHE A 391 -7.40 5.94 -12.39
C PHE A 391 -6.63 6.83 -13.36
N TYR A 392 -7.30 7.28 -14.41
CA TYR A 392 -6.74 8.02 -15.54
C TYR A 392 -7.46 9.36 -15.68
N ALA A 393 -6.73 10.44 -15.96
CA ALA A 393 -7.29 11.78 -16.04
C ALA A 393 -8.34 11.86 -17.17
N ASP A 394 -9.46 12.54 -16.90
CA ASP A 394 -10.57 12.79 -17.82
C ASP A 394 -10.77 14.31 -17.87
N ALA A 395 -9.91 14.99 -18.63
CA ALA A 395 -9.81 16.43 -18.67
C ALA A 395 -10.92 17.08 -19.49
N ASP A 396 -11.47 16.37 -20.48
CA ASP A 396 -12.60 16.85 -21.27
C ASP A 396 -13.98 16.39 -20.75
N SER A 397 -14.00 15.50 -19.75
CA SER A 397 -15.18 15.02 -19.03
C SER A 397 -16.13 14.17 -19.89
N ASP A 398 -15.61 13.38 -20.83
CA ASP A 398 -16.38 12.46 -21.65
C ASP A 398 -16.53 11.04 -21.04
N GLY A 399 -15.79 10.76 -19.96
CA GLY A 399 -15.82 9.50 -19.23
C GLY A 399 -14.73 8.49 -19.63
N PHE A 400 -13.84 8.85 -20.55
CA PHE A 400 -12.65 8.09 -20.92
C PHE A 400 -11.40 8.77 -20.36
N GLY A 401 -10.37 7.98 -20.04
CA GLY A 401 -9.21 8.49 -19.34
C GLY A 401 -7.91 8.41 -20.14
N ASP A 402 -7.05 9.42 -20.00
CA ASP A 402 -5.73 9.51 -20.63
C ASP A 402 -4.77 8.41 -20.11
N PRO A 403 -4.35 7.44 -20.93
CA PRO A 403 -3.41 6.39 -20.55
C PRO A 403 -2.02 6.92 -20.13
N LEU A 404 -1.69 8.17 -20.45
CA LEU A 404 -0.42 8.82 -20.12
C LEU A 404 -0.46 9.54 -18.77
N VAL A 405 -1.65 9.82 -18.22
CA VAL A 405 -1.82 10.54 -16.96
C VAL A 405 -2.67 9.71 -16.02
N SER A 406 -1.99 8.95 -15.16
CA SER A 406 -2.65 8.10 -14.17
C SER A 406 -2.21 8.37 -12.74
N LEU A 407 -3.05 7.93 -11.82
CA LEU A 407 -2.78 7.88 -10.38
C LEU A 407 -3.32 6.57 -9.81
N GLU A 408 -2.85 6.19 -8.63
CA GLU A 408 -3.37 5.05 -7.90
C GLU A 408 -4.18 5.49 -6.68
N GLY A 409 -5.27 4.78 -6.37
CA GLY A 409 -6.15 5.11 -5.27
C GLY A 409 -7.21 4.06 -4.98
N PHE A 410 -7.94 4.23 -3.86
CA PHE A 410 -9.09 3.38 -3.52
C PHE A 410 -10.41 3.86 -4.14
N THR A 411 -10.51 5.16 -4.42
CA THR A 411 -11.67 5.79 -5.03
C THR A 411 -11.23 6.71 -6.16
N SER A 412 -12.07 6.85 -7.19
CA SER A 412 -11.78 7.72 -8.34
C SER A 412 -11.71 9.17 -7.86
N PRO A 413 -10.56 9.85 -8.03
CA PRO A 413 -10.46 11.26 -7.72
C PRO A 413 -11.28 12.11 -8.69
N SER A 414 -11.58 13.35 -8.29
CA SER A 414 -12.28 14.29 -9.16
C SER A 414 -11.50 14.53 -10.46
N GLY A 415 -12.15 14.32 -11.61
CA GLY A 415 -11.53 14.45 -12.93
C GLY A 415 -10.71 13.24 -13.38
N TYR A 416 -10.94 12.06 -12.77
CA TYR A 416 -10.30 10.81 -13.15
C TYR A 416 -11.32 9.67 -13.26
N VAL A 417 -11.11 8.74 -14.20
CA VAL A 417 -11.95 7.55 -14.46
C VAL A 417 -11.14 6.26 -14.38
N ASP A 418 -11.80 5.11 -14.28
CA ASP A 418 -11.17 3.79 -14.09
C ASP A 418 -10.79 3.06 -15.39
N ASN A 419 -10.73 3.79 -16.50
CA ASN A 419 -10.39 3.27 -17.82
C ASN A 419 -9.37 4.17 -18.52
N ASN A 420 -8.56 3.59 -19.42
CA ASN A 420 -7.45 4.26 -20.09
C ASN A 420 -7.67 4.36 -21.61
N LEU A 421 -8.91 4.67 -21.98
CA LEU A 421 -9.40 4.50 -23.34
C LEU A 421 -9.43 5.82 -24.13
N ASP A 422 -8.91 6.91 -23.58
CA ASP A 422 -8.84 8.20 -24.26
C ASP A 422 -7.50 8.34 -25.02
N CYS A 423 -7.53 8.67 -26.31
CA CYS A 423 -6.31 8.94 -27.06
C CYS A 423 -6.03 10.43 -27.32
N ASP A 424 -6.99 11.31 -27.05
CA ASP A 424 -6.85 12.77 -27.05
C ASP A 424 -7.80 13.38 -26.00
N ASP A 425 -7.31 13.46 -24.75
CA ASP A 425 -8.00 13.96 -23.54
C ASP A 425 -8.29 15.48 -23.58
N THR A 426 -8.30 16.06 -24.77
CA THR A 426 -8.74 17.44 -25.03
C THR A 426 -10.00 17.51 -25.88
N LEU A 427 -10.48 16.37 -26.39
CA LEU A 427 -11.59 16.26 -27.34
C LEU A 427 -12.55 15.13 -26.95
N THR A 428 -13.75 15.48 -26.48
CA THR A 428 -14.81 14.56 -26.00
C THR A 428 -15.37 13.60 -27.06
N THR A 429 -14.77 13.58 -28.24
CA THR A 429 -15.14 12.80 -29.42
C THR A 429 -14.01 11.87 -29.85
N VAL A 430 -12.89 11.82 -29.13
CA VAL A 430 -11.69 11.07 -29.53
C VAL A 430 -11.32 10.09 -28.42
N TYR A 431 -11.84 8.87 -28.53
CA TYR A 431 -11.62 7.80 -27.56
C TYR A 431 -11.80 6.44 -28.24
N ILE A 432 -11.31 5.35 -27.65
CA ILE A 432 -11.38 4.01 -28.24
C ILE A 432 -12.85 3.63 -28.51
N GLY A 433 -13.19 3.52 -29.79
CA GLY A 433 -14.54 3.19 -30.25
C GLY A 433 -15.51 4.37 -30.37
N ALA A 434 -15.02 5.62 -30.37
CA ALA A 434 -15.85 6.80 -30.60
C ALA A 434 -16.53 6.79 -31.98
N PRO A 435 -17.73 7.37 -32.11
CA PRO A 435 -18.34 7.63 -33.41
C PRO A 435 -17.54 8.67 -34.21
N GLY A 436 -17.45 8.49 -35.52
CA GLY A 436 -16.84 9.50 -36.40
C GLY A 436 -17.63 10.81 -36.41
N THR A 437 -16.89 11.93 -36.39
CA THR A 437 -17.41 13.31 -36.33
C THR A 437 -17.50 14.00 -37.68
N GLY A 438 -16.87 13.46 -38.71
CA GLY A 438 -16.71 14.12 -40.00
C GLY A 438 -15.72 15.29 -39.97
N GLU A 439 -14.72 15.27 -39.09
CA GLU A 439 -13.73 16.35 -38.98
C GLU A 439 -12.36 15.97 -39.57
N ASN A 440 -12.26 14.82 -40.25
CA ASN A 440 -11.01 14.20 -40.70
C ASN A 440 -10.01 13.97 -39.56
N ILE A 441 -10.52 13.62 -38.38
CA ILE A 441 -9.75 13.20 -37.22
C ILE A 441 -10.02 11.73 -36.96
N ASP A 442 -9.03 11.00 -36.46
CA ASP A 442 -9.17 9.62 -36.00
C ASP A 442 -9.92 9.67 -34.67
N ASN A 443 -11.24 9.50 -34.71
CA ASN A 443 -12.09 9.62 -33.52
C ASN A 443 -11.97 8.35 -32.67
N ASN A 444 -11.85 7.19 -33.31
CA ASN A 444 -11.95 5.91 -32.63
C ASN A 444 -10.60 5.33 -32.17
N CYS A 445 -9.50 6.04 -32.44
CA CYS A 445 -8.13 5.70 -32.10
C CYS A 445 -7.61 4.42 -32.77
N ASP A 446 -8.10 4.06 -33.97
CA ASP A 446 -7.68 2.85 -34.68
C ASP A 446 -6.46 3.05 -35.61
N GLY A 447 -5.99 4.30 -35.73
CA GLY A 447 -4.85 4.69 -36.54
C GLY A 447 -5.19 4.98 -38.00
N GLU A 448 -6.47 4.93 -38.38
CA GLU A 448 -6.99 5.28 -39.70
C GLU A 448 -8.04 6.40 -39.56
N VAL A 449 -8.23 7.20 -40.62
CA VAL A 449 -9.32 8.19 -40.68
C VAL A 449 -10.24 7.75 -41.81
N LEU A 450 -11.35 7.09 -41.48
CA LEU A 450 -12.21 6.44 -42.47
C LEU A 450 -13.70 6.60 -42.17
N GLY A 451 -14.53 6.34 -43.19
CA GLY A 451 -15.98 6.26 -43.02
C GLY A 451 -16.59 7.54 -42.46
N ALA A 452 -17.21 7.45 -41.28
CA ALA A 452 -17.90 8.57 -40.62
C ALA A 452 -16.93 9.62 -40.02
N GLU A 453 -15.64 9.34 -39.98
CA GLU A 453 -14.61 10.27 -39.46
C GLU A 453 -14.16 11.27 -40.51
N LEU A 454 -14.19 10.85 -41.78
CA LEU A 454 -13.92 11.74 -42.90
C LEU A 454 -15.03 12.78 -42.95
N THR A 455 -14.65 14.05 -43.15
CA THR A 455 -15.63 15.07 -43.47
C THR A 455 -16.49 14.55 -44.59
N ALA A 456 -17.80 14.68 -44.39
CA ALA A 456 -18.78 14.55 -45.46
C ALA A 456 -18.43 15.62 -46.50
N GLN A 457 -17.40 15.38 -47.30
CA GLN A 457 -17.15 16.10 -48.52
C GLN A 457 -18.41 15.83 -49.31
N CYS A 458 -19.20 16.88 -49.52
CA CYS A 458 -20.29 16.77 -50.43
C CYS A 458 -19.72 16.73 -51.84
N VAL A 459 -19.13 15.58 -52.20
CA VAL A 459 -18.49 15.38 -53.49
C VAL A 459 -19.51 15.76 -54.55
N ALA A 460 -19.10 16.67 -55.42
CA ALA A 460 -19.91 17.22 -56.49
C ALA A 460 -21.12 18.10 -56.08
N ASP A 461 -21.10 18.67 -54.87
CA ASP A 461 -21.76 19.95 -54.55
C ASP A 461 -20.80 21.08 -54.92
N PHE A 462 -20.97 21.64 -56.11
CA PHE A 462 -20.04 22.63 -56.66
C PHE A 462 -20.45 24.07 -56.35
N ASN A 463 -21.66 24.27 -55.83
CA ASN A 463 -22.15 25.59 -55.43
C ASN A 463 -22.18 25.77 -53.90
N ASN A 464 -21.83 24.74 -53.14
CA ASN A 464 -21.82 24.67 -51.68
C ASN A 464 -23.18 25.01 -51.07
N ASP A 465 -24.29 24.60 -51.72
CA ASP A 465 -25.65 24.82 -51.22
C ASP A 465 -26.17 23.68 -50.33
N GLY A 466 -25.38 22.62 -50.16
CA GLY A 466 -25.71 21.47 -49.32
C GLY A 466 -26.64 20.46 -50.00
N THR A 467 -26.95 20.61 -51.29
CA THR A 467 -27.83 19.69 -52.03
C THR A 467 -27.30 19.40 -53.43
N ARG A 468 -27.07 18.12 -53.78
CA ARG A 468 -26.56 17.72 -55.10
C ARG A 468 -27.68 17.75 -56.14
N ASN A 469 -27.88 18.90 -56.78
CA ASN A 469 -29.04 19.13 -57.63
C ASN A 469 -28.66 19.64 -59.03
N ILE A 470 -29.65 20.08 -59.81
CA ILE A 470 -29.45 20.54 -61.18
C ILE A 470 -28.51 21.76 -61.28
N LEU A 471 -28.35 22.53 -60.20
CA LEU A 471 -27.46 23.68 -60.12
C LEU A 471 -26.00 23.23 -60.11
N ASP A 472 -25.65 22.16 -59.42
CA ASP A 472 -24.31 21.56 -59.46
C ASP A 472 -23.99 20.94 -60.81
N LEU A 473 -24.97 20.25 -61.42
CA LEU A 473 -24.83 19.75 -62.78
C LEU A 473 -24.54 20.91 -63.74
N SER A 474 -25.18 22.06 -63.53
CA SER A 474 -24.96 23.25 -64.35
C SER A 474 -23.55 23.81 -64.16
N SER A 475 -23.03 23.83 -62.93
CA SER A 475 -21.63 24.19 -62.63
C SER A 475 -20.64 23.25 -63.32
N LEU A 476 -20.88 21.93 -63.25
CA LEU A 476 -20.04 20.91 -63.90
C LEU A 476 -20.05 21.03 -65.41
N LEU A 477 -21.23 21.13 -66.02
CA LEU A 477 -21.34 21.28 -67.47
C LEU A 477 -20.77 22.62 -67.95
N GLY A 478 -20.81 23.66 -67.11
CA GLY A 478 -20.21 24.96 -67.39
C GLY A 478 -18.68 24.94 -67.41
N ALA A 479 -18.06 24.09 -66.59
CA ALA A 479 -16.62 23.91 -66.51
C ALA A 479 -16.09 22.75 -67.40
N PHE A 480 -16.98 22.01 -68.06
CA PHE A 480 -16.64 20.80 -68.81
C PHE A 480 -15.58 21.05 -69.90
N GLY A 481 -14.50 20.27 -69.86
CA GLY A 481 -13.32 20.42 -70.71
C GLY A 481 -12.22 21.31 -70.12
N CYS A 482 -12.32 21.71 -68.86
CA CYS A 482 -11.24 22.38 -68.15
C CYS A 482 -10.02 21.44 -67.95
N ILE A 483 -8.81 21.99 -68.08
CA ILE A 483 -7.54 21.22 -68.04
C ILE A 483 -6.45 21.81 -67.14
N THR A 484 -6.71 22.93 -66.47
CA THR A 484 -5.78 23.63 -65.57
C THR A 484 -6.56 24.43 -64.56
N ASP A 485 -6.23 24.31 -63.27
CA ASP A 485 -6.86 25.03 -62.15
C ASP A 485 -8.41 24.94 -62.16
N CYS A 486 -8.93 23.75 -62.40
CA CYS A 486 -10.36 23.52 -62.53
C CYS A 486 -11.05 23.56 -61.16
N SER A 487 -11.97 24.51 -60.97
CA SER A 487 -12.71 24.67 -59.71
C SER A 487 -13.85 23.67 -59.53
N VAL A 488 -14.09 22.80 -60.51
CA VAL A 488 -15.19 21.84 -60.56
C VAL A 488 -14.59 20.50 -60.98
N ASP A 489 -14.13 19.75 -59.99
CA ASP A 489 -13.41 18.49 -60.13
C ASP A 489 -13.93 17.56 -59.04
N ALA A 490 -14.65 16.51 -59.41
CA ALA A 490 -15.30 15.60 -58.46
C ALA A 490 -14.43 14.39 -58.10
N ASN A 491 -13.41 14.09 -58.88
CA ASN A 491 -12.50 12.97 -58.61
C ASN A 491 -11.08 13.41 -58.25
N ASP A 492 -10.86 14.73 -58.10
CA ASP A 492 -9.58 15.39 -57.79
C ASP A 492 -8.45 14.99 -58.75
N ASP A 493 -8.76 14.79 -60.05
CA ASP A 493 -7.76 14.42 -61.06
C ASP A 493 -7.11 15.62 -61.79
N GLY A 494 -7.57 16.83 -61.49
CA GLY A 494 -7.11 18.10 -62.04
C GLY A 494 -7.81 18.51 -63.35
N PHE A 495 -8.78 17.75 -63.84
CA PHE A 495 -9.52 17.99 -65.08
C PHE A 495 -11.03 17.96 -64.84
N THR A 496 -11.80 18.77 -65.56
CA THR A 496 -13.28 18.62 -65.57
C THR A 496 -13.69 17.88 -66.84
N ASN A 497 -14.05 16.61 -66.73
CA ASN A 497 -14.34 15.75 -67.87
C ASN A 497 -15.51 14.78 -67.59
N VAL A 498 -15.65 13.75 -68.44
CA VAL A 498 -16.74 12.77 -68.35
C VAL A 498 -16.66 11.92 -67.08
N LEU A 499 -15.48 11.77 -66.50
CA LEU A 499 -15.26 11.06 -65.23
C LEU A 499 -15.91 11.81 -64.07
N ASP A 500 -15.78 13.13 -64.00
CA ASP A 500 -16.48 13.98 -63.03
C ASP A 500 -17.99 13.89 -63.18
N LEU A 501 -18.48 13.96 -64.41
CA LEU A 501 -19.91 13.80 -64.68
C LEU A 501 -20.41 12.43 -64.21
N SER A 502 -19.58 11.39 -64.36
CA SER A 502 -19.91 10.04 -63.89
C SER A 502 -19.95 9.95 -62.37
N VAL A 503 -19.02 10.61 -61.68
CA VAL A 503 -19.03 10.72 -60.20
C VAL A 503 -20.29 11.47 -59.75
N PHE A 504 -20.57 12.65 -60.32
CA PHE A 504 -21.74 13.47 -60.00
C PHE A 504 -23.06 12.71 -60.19
N LEU A 505 -23.23 12.01 -61.33
CA LEU A 505 -24.44 11.23 -61.59
C LEU A 505 -24.64 10.06 -60.61
N GLY A 506 -23.55 9.57 -60.01
CA GLY A 506 -23.61 8.54 -58.95
C GLY A 506 -24.15 9.07 -57.62
N VAL A 507 -24.06 10.37 -57.38
CA VAL A 507 -24.45 11.02 -56.12
C VAL A 507 -25.61 12.03 -56.28
N PHE A 508 -26.14 12.21 -57.50
CA PHE A 508 -27.20 13.16 -57.81
C PHE A 508 -28.49 12.92 -57.03
N GLY A 509 -29.02 13.97 -56.40
CA GLY A 509 -30.26 13.91 -55.61
C GLY A 509 -30.10 13.23 -54.25
N VAL A 510 -28.86 12.96 -53.81
CA VAL A 510 -28.53 12.57 -52.44
C VAL A 510 -28.16 13.83 -51.68
N ASP A 511 -28.88 14.14 -50.60
CA ASP A 511 -28.57 15.27 -49.72
C ASP A 511 -27.21 15.05 -49.03
N CYS A 512 -26.52 16.15 -48.71
CA CYS A 512 -25.18 16.14 -48.13
C CYS A 512 -25.15 15.81 -46.61
N GLU A 513 -26.26 15.38 -46.01
CA GLU A 513 -26.39 15.12 -44.56
C GLU A 513 -25.56 13.92 -44.07
#